data_AF-A0A1H9BZ64-F1
#
_entry.id   AF-A0A1H9BZ64-F1
#
_cell.length_a   1.000
_cell.length_b   1.000
_cell.length_c   1.000
_cell.angle_alpha   90.00
_cell.angle_beta   90.00
_cell.angle_gamma   90.00
#
_symmetry.space_group_name_H-M   'P 1'
#
loop_
_entity.id
_entity.type
_entity.pdbx_description
1 polymer ?
#
loop_
_entity_poly.entity_id
_entity_poly.type
_entity_poly.pdbx_seq_one_letter_code
_entity_poly.pdbx_strand_id
1 'polypeptide(L)'
;MWDTILKNIFKENQKCIVSQDDDGILAGKLLTKFLNWEVVGYCSYNGEEEDEIWLLDEDFDLNDAVFVGVPVSDPYISCVDTHFIAPDKDYIDTYKEYGNKINPNVMNGLVRWNDENSSDIDEAYTMGTAIFVAECLIKVGAMSADQLGDLETDLPELPDGDKVPFEGLSGKKDAVHKAVLNNVINVYDTFAFSFDSNYTISFTEYI
;
A
#
# COMPACT_ATOMS: atom_id res chain seq x y z
N MET A 1 -20.28 -0.52 3.18
CA MET A 1 -19.28 -0.60 2.09
C MET A 1 -17.95 -1.10 2.65
N TRP A 2 -17.28 -0.31 3.49
CA TRP A 2 -15.96 -0.66 4.03
C TRP A 2 -15.89 -1.98 4.80
N ASP A 3 -16.90 -2.35 5.58
CA ASP A 3 -16.88 -3.64 6.28
C ASP A 3 -16.87 -4.85 5.34
N THR A 4 -17.47 -4.72 4.16
CA THR A 4 -17.45 -5.77 3.12
C THR A 4 -16.08 -5.83 2.47
N ILE A 5 -15.51 -4.67 2.10
CA ILE A 5 -14.17 -4.58 1.51
C ILE A 5 -13.13 -5.15 2.49
N LEU A 6 -13.22 -4.76 3.77
CA LEU A 6 -12.35 -5.23 4.83
C LEU A 6 -12.37 -6.76 4.92
N LYS A 7 -13.55 -7.38 4.96
CA LYS A 7 -13.69 -8.85 5.00
C LYS A 7 -13.17 -9.53 3.73
N ASN A 8 -13.27 -8.88 2.58
CA ASN A 8 -12.79 -9.42 1.32
C ASN A 8 -11.27 -9.39 1.21
N ILE A 9 -10.64 -8.31 1.68
CA ILE A 9 -9.18 -8.19 1.71
C ILE A 9 -8.62 -9.10 2.81
N PHE A 10 -9.09 -8.97 4.05
CA PHE A 10 -8.59 -9.70 5.23
C PHE A 10 -9.17 -11.13 5.36
N LYS A 11 -9.27 -11.86 4.25
CA LYS A 11 -9.59 -13.30 4.25
C LYS A 11 -8.32 -14.13 4.44
N GLU A 12 -8.46 -15.36 4.92
CA GLU A 12 -7.32 -16.26 5.09
C GLU A 12 -6.68 -16.66 3.75
N ASN A 13 -5.41 -17.09 3.79
CA ASN A 13 -4.68 -17.68 2.68
C ASN A 13 -4.61 -16.77 1.43
N GLN A 14 -4.44 -15.46 1.62
CA GLN A 14 -4.10 -14.55 0.53
C GLN A 14 -2.60 -14.54 0.26
N LYS A 15 -2.24 -13.99 -0.89
CA LYS A 15 -0.87 -13.65 -1.23
C LYS A 15 -0.65 -12.16 -1.06
N CYS A 16 0.55 -11.76 -0.66
CA CYS A 16 0.90 -10.35 -0.54
C CYS A 16 2.26 -9.99 -1.10
N ILE A 17 2.36 -8.74 -1.52
CA ILE A 17 3.60 -8.04 -1.83
C ILE A 17 3.78 -6.97 -0.77
N VAL A 18 4.91 -7.00 -0.07
CA VAL A 18 5.11 -6.23 1.16
C VAL A 18 6.11 -5.09 0.92
N SER A 19 5.81 -3.88 1.39
CA SER A 19 6.79 -2.80 1.40
C SER A 19 8.04 -3.21 2.20
N GLN A 20 9.23 -2.88 1.69
CA GLN A 20 10.50 -3.28 2.29
C GLN A 20 10.84 -2.50 3.57
N ASP A 21 10.13 -1.42 3.88
CA ASP A 21 10.31 -0.69 5.14
C ASP A 21 9.84 -1.51 6.36
N ASP A 22 10.35 -1.15 7.54
CA ASP A 22 10.08 -1.89 8.78
C ASP A 22 8.57 -2.00 9.12
N ASP A 23 7.78 -0.99 8.76
CA ASP A 23 6.33 -0.94 9.03
C ASP A 23 5.56 -1.88 8.08
N GLY A 24 5.91 -1.90 6.80
CA GLY A 24 5.43 -2.84 5.81
C GLY A 24 5.79 -4.28 6.18
N ILE A 25 7.06 -4.53 6.52
CA ILE A 25 7.53 -5.87 6.95
C ILE A 25 6.76 -6.35 8.19
N LEU A 26 6.59 -5.49 9.20
CA LEU A 26 5.81 -5.81 10.40
C LEU A 26 4.34 -6.12 10.06
N ALA A 27 3.73 -5.32 9.19
CA ALA A 27 2.37 -5.56 8.69
C ALA A 27 2.24 -6.91 7.97
N GLY A 28 3.20 -7.25 7.10
CA GLY A 28 3.29 -8.54 6.41
C GLY A 28 3.37 -9.71 7.40
N LYS A 29 4.24 -9.60 8.41
CA LYS A 29 4.39 -10.62 9.47
C LYS A 29 3.09 -10.85 10.25
N LEU A 30 2.35 -9.79 10.57
CA LEU A 30 1.04 -9.90 11.23
C LEU A 30 0.03 -10.66 10.35
N LEU A 31 -0.04 -10.34 9.06
CA LEU A 31 -0.95 -10.99 8.10
C LEU A 31 -0.60 -12.48 7.91
N THR A 32 0.68 -12.81 7.82
CA THR A 32 1.14 -14.20 7.76
C THR A 32 0.76 -14.96 9.04
N LYS A 33 0.97 -14.36 10.22
CA LYS A 33 0.64 -15.01 11.50
C LYS A 33 -0.85 -15.28 11.68
N PHE A 34 -1.68 -14.25 11.47
CA PHE A 34 -3.09 -14.29 11.88
C PHE A 34 -4.05 -14.75 10.78
N LEU A 35 -3.65 -14.66 9.51
CA LEU A 35 -4.49 -15.05 8.37
C LEU A 35 -3.82 -16.07 7.45
N ASN A 36 -2.64 -16.58 7.80
CA ASN A 36 -1.87 -17.50 6.96
C ASN A 36 -1.62 -16.94 5.54
N TRP A 37 -1.32 -15.64 5.44
CA TRP A 37 -0.94 -15.02 4.17
C TRP A 37 0.46 -15.45 3.73
N GLU A 38 0.62 -15.65 2.42
CA GLU A 38 1.88 -15.98 1.75
C GLU A 38 2.52 -14.71 1.17
N VAL A 39 3.75 -14.39 1.62
CA VAL A 39 4.55 -13.32 1.00
C VAL A 39 5.11 -13.87 -0.32
N VAL A 40 4.71 -13.27 -1.44
CA VAL A 40 5.15 -13.65 -2.79
C VAL A 40 6.09 -12.62 -3.42
N GLY A 41 6.34 -11.52 -2.72
CA GLY A 41 7.28 -10.51 -3.17
C GLY A 41 7.38 -9.34 -2.20
N TYR A 42 8.27 -8.42 -2.57
CA TYR A 42 8.55 -7.19 -1.87
C TYR A 42 8.48 -6.01 -2.85
N CYS A 43 8.31 -4.80 -2.32
CA CYS A 43 8.42 -3.59 -3.12
C CYS A 43 9.13 -2.47 -2.36
N SER A 44 9.85 -1.61 -3.08
CA SER A 44 10.27 -0.31 -2.57
C SER A 44 9.29 0.77 -3.01
N TYR A 45 9.17 1.79 -2.17
CA TYR A 45 8.31 2.93 -2.38
C TYR A 45 8.96 4.16 -1.76
N ASN A 46 9.54 5.01 -2.59
CA ASN A 46 10.04 6.33 -2.20
C ASN A 46 9.57 7.44 -3.17
N GLY A 47 8.82 7.08 -4.22
CA GLY A 47 8.45 8.01 -5.30
C GLY A 47 9.60 8.27 -6.27
N GLU A 48 10.55 7.34 -6.35
CA GLU A 48 11.79 7.47 -7.12
C GLU A 48 11.79 6.56 -8.35
N GLU A 49 12.58 6.90 -9.37
CA GLU A 49 12.71 6.07 -10.59
C GLU A 49 13.28 4.67 -10.31
N GLU A 50 13.92 4.51 -9.15
CA GLU A 50 14.54 3.27 -8.66
C GLU A 50 13.57 2.42 -7.82
N ASP A 51 12.30 2.82 -7.67
CA ASP A 51 11.30 1.98 -7.01
C ASP A 51 11.02 0.71 -7.82
N GLU A 52 11.07 -0.44 -7.15
CA GLU A 52 11.04 -1.77 -7.77
C GLU A 52 10.08 -2.71 -7.02
N ILE A 53 9.59 -3.73 -7.73
CA ILE A 53 8.90 -4.88 -7.16
C ILE A 53 9.78 -6.10 -7.41
N TRP A 54 10.04 -6.86 -6.35
CA TRP A 54 10.79 -8.11 -6.39
C TRP A 54 9.83 -9.26 -6.11
N LEU A 55 9.68 -10.18 -7.07
CA LEU A 55 8.79 -11.33 -6.93
C LEU A 55 9.58 -12.60 -6.67
N LEU A 56 9.04 -13.50 -5.86
CA LEU A 56 9.60 -14.84 -5.64
C LEU A 56 9.39 -15.77 -6.84
N ASP A 57 8.42 -15.42 -7.69
CA ASP A 57 8.07 -16.10 -8.94
C ASP A 57 7.89 -15.05 -10.06
N GLU A 58 8.71 -15.11 -11.10
CA GLU A 58 8.72 -14.13 -12.21
C GLU A 58 7.44 -14.17 -13.07
N ASP A 59 6.73 -15.31 -13.03
CA ASP A 59 5.48 -15.54 -13.75
C ASP A 59 4.24 -15.17 -12.91
N PHE A 60 4.43 -14.62 -11.71
CA PHE A 60 3.35 -14.24 -10.82
C PHE A 60 2.49 -13.08 -11.38
N ASP A 61 1.17 -13.23 -11.31
CA ASP A 61 0.20 -12.18 -11.66
C ASP A 61 -0.03 -11.27 -10.45
N LEU A 62 0.30 -9.98 -10.59
CA LEU A 62 0.14 -8.99 -9.51
C LEU A 62 -1.32 -8.84 -9.04
N ASN A 63 -2.31 -9.19 -9.87
CA ASN A 63 -3.72 -9.15 -9.49
C ASN A 63 -4.09 -10.24 -8.47
N ASP A 64 -3.26 -11.28 -8.33
CA ASP A 64 -3.46 -12.38 -7.37
C ASP A 64 -2.92 -12.04 -5.97
N ALA A 65 -2.33 -10.85 -5.77
CA ALA A 65 -1.79 -10.40 -4.50
C ALA A 65 -2.44 -9.10 -3.98
N VAL A 66 -2.33 -8.92 -2.66
CA VAL A 66 -2.61 -7.66 -1.97
C VAL A 66 -1.29 -6.96 -1.67
N PHE A 67 -1.17 -5.70 -2.08
CA PHE A 67 -0.04 -4.86 -1.69
C PHE A 67 -0.20 -4.35 -0.26
N VAL A 68 0.87 -4.41 0.53
CA VAL A 68 0.86 -4.08 1.97
C VAL A 68 1.89 -2.98 2.24
N GLY A 69 1.43 -1.88 2.84
CA GLY A 69 2.29 -0.74 3.19
C GLY A 69 2.55 0.22 2.04
N VAL A 70 1.83 0.06 0.93
CA VAL A 70 1.96 0.94 -0.24
C VAL A 70 0.60 1.18 -0.90
N PRO A 71 0.26 2.43 -1.28
CA PRO A 71 -0.93 2.72 -2.05
C PRO A 71 -0.75 2.25 -3.51
N VAL A 72 -1.81 1.67 -4.08
CA VAL A 72 -1.81 1.23 -5.48
C VAL A 72 -3.01 1.81 -6.20
N SER A 73 -2.78 2.47 -7.33
CA SER A 73 -3.84 3.17 -8.07
C SER A 73 -4.57 2.34 -9.11
N ASP A 74 -3.99 1.22 -9.53
CA ASP A 74 -4.61 0.31 -10.49
C ASP A 74 -5.93 -0.24 -9.91
N PRO A 75 -7.07 -0.14 -10.62
CA PRO A 75 -8.37 -0.56 -10.13
C PRO A 75 -8.49 -2.07 -9.87
N TYR A 76 -7.63 -2.90 -10.48
CA TYR A 76 -7.71 -4.36 -10.38
C TYR A 76 -6.83 -4.93 -9.26
N ILE A 77 -5.78 -4.23 -8.88
CA ILE A 77 -4.85 -4.67 -7.83
C ILE A 77 -5.41 -4.30 -6.45
N SER A 78 -5.29 -5.17 -5.45
CA SER A 78 -5.74 -4.87 -4.08
C SER A 78 -4.63 -4.25 -3.25
N CYS A 79 -4.95 -3.38 -2.29
CA CYS A 79 -3.95 -2.89 -1.33
C CYS A 79 -4.51 -2.56 0.06
N VAL A 80 -3.62 -2.61 1.06
CA VAL A 80 -3.81 -2.12 2.43
C VAL A 80 -2.63 -1.26 2.83
N ASP A 81 -2.91 -0.03 3.25
CA ASP A 81 -1.86 0.98 3.44
C ASP A 81 -2.41 2.19 4.23
N THR A 82 -1.52 3.06 4.72
CA THR A 82 -1.86 4.34 5.37
C THR A 82 -1.43 5.59 4.60
N HIS A 83 -0.57 5.48 3.59
CA HIS A 83 -0.05 6.58 2.79
C HIS A 83 -0.98 6.93 1.62
N PHE A 84 -1.60 8.11 1.62
CA PHE A 84 -2.44 8.49 0.47
C PHE A 84 -2.45 9.99 0.22
N ILE A 85 -2.03 10.35 -0.99
CA ILE A 85 -2.14 11.69 -1.55
C ILE A 85 -2.88 11.53 -2.88
N ALA A 86 -3.92 12.33 -3.07
CA ALA A 86 -4.67 12.33 -4.31
C ALA A 86 -4.30 13.57 -5.15
N PRO A 87 -4.40 13.50 -6.48
CA PRO A 87 -4.28 14.68 -7.34
C PRO A 87 -5.47 15.63 -7.22
N ASP A 88 -6.66 15.07 -7.00
CA ASP A 88 -7.91 15.82 -6.88
C ASP A 88 -8.97 14.99 -6.14
N LYS A 89 -10.14 15.61 -5.93
CA LYS A 89 -11.27 14.97 -5.26
C LYS A 89 -11.92 13.86 -6.10
N ASP A 90 -11.95 13.99 -7.42
CA ASP A 90 -12.60 13.01 -8.30
C ASP A 90 -11.82 11.68 -8.30
N TYR A 91 -10.50 11.75 -8.18
CA TYR A 91 -9.64 10.59 -7.98
C TYR A 91 -9.95 9.87 -6.66
N ILE A 92 -10.16 10.60 -5.56
CA ILE A 92 -10.55 9.99 -4.28
C ILE A 92 -11.88 9.25 -4.40
N ASP A 93 -12.85 9.88 -5.07
CA ASP A 93 -14.18 9.29 -5.25
C ASP A 93 -14.06 8.02 -6.13
N THR A 94 -13.26 8.06 -7.20
CA THR A 94 -12.94 6.91 -8.05
C THR A 94 -12.24 5.79 -7.27
N TYR A 95 -11.25 6.13 -6.45
CA TYR A 95 -10.50 5.16 -5.64
C TYR A 95 -11.40 4.43 -4.63
N LYS A 96 -12.39 5.14 -4.06
CA LYS A 96 -13.39 4.54 -3.17
C LYS A 96 -14.30 3.54 -3.90
N GLU A 97 -14.54 3.73 -5.19
CA GLU A 97 -15.40 2.87 -6.01
C GLU A 97 -14.74 1.54 -6.39
N TYR A 98 -13.40 1.44 -6.41
CA TYR A 98 -12.69 0.21 -6.77
C TYR A 98 -13.02 -0.98 -5.88
N GLY A 99 -13.38 -0.75 -4.61
CA GLY A 99 -13.90 -1.80 -3.74
C GLY A 99 -12.87 -2.87 -3.31
N ASN A 100 -11.58 -2.64 -3.56
CA ASN A 100 -10.46 -3.53 -3.24
C ASN A 100 -9.27 -2.79 -2.57
N LYS A 101 -9.54 -1.60 -2.04
CA LYS A 101 -8.55 -0.75 -1.37
C LYS A 101 -8.97 -0.50 0.06
N ILE A 102 -8.05 -0.62 1.00
CA ILE A 102 -8.27 -0.29 2.41
C ILE A 102 -7.18 0.68 2.86
N ASN A 103 -7.59 1.92 3.12
CA ASN A 103 -6.71 2.96 3.64
C ASN A 103 -7.53 3.85 4.59
N PRO A 104 -7.12 4.03 5.86
CA PRO A 104 -7.93 4.70 6.87
C PRO A 104 -8.14 6.18 6.55
N ASN A 105 -7.16 6.81 5.88
CA ASN A 105 -7.24 8.21 5.47
C ASN A 105 -8.32 8.40 4.41
N VAL A 106 -8.37 7.53 3.40
CA VAL A 106 -9.44 7.53 2.38
C VAL A 106 -10.81 7.26 3.00
N MET A 107 -10.87 6.27 3.90
CA MET A 107 -12.10 5.84 4.56
C MET A 107 -12.72 6.94 5.41
N ASN A 108 -11.88 7.74 6.08
CA ASN A 108 -12.29 8.81 6.98
C ASN A 108 -12.34 10.19 6.33
N GLY A 109 -11.90 10.33 5.08
CA GLY A 109 -11.87 11.61 4.37
C GLY A 109 -10.70 12.52 4.78
N LEU A 110 -9.62 11.93 5.30
CA LEU A 110 -8.42 12.59 5.80
C LEU A 110 -7.28 12.55 4.74
N VAL A 111 -7.62 12.79 3.48
CA VAL A 111 -6.72 12.67 2.33
C VAL A 111 -6.33 14.03 1.82
N ARG A 112 -5.03 14.31 1.64
CA ARG A 112 -4.59 15.55 0.97
C ARG A 112 -4.80 15.46 -0.55
N TRP A 113 -5.39 16.49 -1.16
CA TRP A 113 -5.51 16.58 -2.63
C TRP A 113 -5.21 17.95 -3.26
N ASN A 114 -4.79 18.94 -2.48
CA ASN A 114 -4.25 20.21 -2.97
C ASN A 114 -3.45 20.94 -1.87
N ASP A 115 -2.81 22.05 -2.24
CA ASP A 115 -2.02 22.92 -1.34
C ASP A 115 -2.88 23.75 -0.37
N GLU A 116 -4.19 23.84 -0.63
CA GLU A 116 -5.13 24.58 0.23
C GLU A 116 -5.67 23.74 1.40
N ASN A 117 -5.16 22.52 1.60
CA ASN A 117 -5.57 21.62 2.68
C ASN A 117 -7.09 21.43 2.74
N SER A 118 -7.72 21.02 1.65
CA SER A 118 -9.14 20.64 1.75
C SER A 118 -9.42 19.35 2.54
N SER A 119 -8.40 18.80 3.22
CA SER A 119 -8.50 17.85 4.35
C SER A 119 -7.51 18.22 5.46
N ASP A 120 -7.89 18.07 6.72
CA ASP A 120 -6.99 18.23 7.88
C ASP A 120 -5.93 17.11 7.91
N ILE A 121 -4.76 17.35 7.32
CA ILE A 121 -3.64 16.41 7.34
C ILE A 121 -3.12 16.17 8.77
N ASP A 122 -3.32 17.14 9.66
CA ASP A 122 -3.00 17.03 11.08
C ASP A 122 -3.86 15.95 11.78
N GLU A 123 -5.00 15.59 11.20
CA GLU A 123 -5.89 14.52 11.70
C GLU A 123 -5.66 13.19 10.99
N ALA A 124 -4.78 13.12 9.99
CA ALA A 124 -4.50 11.88 9.25
C ALA A 124 -4.01 10.76 10.19
N TYR A 125 -4.28 9.52 9.79
CA TYR A 125 -3.79 8.33 10.44
C TYR A 125 -2.25 8.29 10.39
N THR A 126 -1.62 8.48 11.54
CA THR A 126 -0.16 8.62 11.69
C THR A 126 0.52 7.40 12.31
N MET A 127 -0.24 6.37 12.67
CA MET A 127 0.26 5.24 13.47
C MET A 127 0.95 4.14 12.65
N GLY A 128 1.06 4.28 11.33
CA GLY A 128 1.69 3.29 10.45
C GLY A 128 0.78 2.14 10.03
N THR A 129 1.13 1.48 8.93
CA THR A 129 0.41 0.37 8.33
C THR A 129 0.33 -0.84 9.25
N ALA A 130 1.38 -1.15 10.02
CA ALA A 130 1.37 -2.30 10.93
C ALA A 130 0.28 -2.16 12.01
N ILE A 131 0.16 -0.97 12.62
CA ILE A 131 -0.88 -0.69 13.61
C ILE A 131 -2.26 -0.77 12.95
N PHE A 132 -2.42 -0.19 11.77
CA PHE A 132 -3.69 -0.24 11.05
C PHE A 132 -4.12 -1.66 10.67
N VAL A 133 -3.16 -2.49 10.23
CA VAL A 133 -3.38 -3.92 9.96
C VAL A 133 -3.81 -4.65 11.23
N ALA A 134 -3.18 -4.38 12.38
CA ALA A 134 -3.59 -4.96 13.66
C ALA A 134 -5.03 -4.57 14.04
N GLU A 135 -5.41 -3.29 13.89
CA GLU A 135 -6.78 -2.82 14.10
C GLU A 135 -7.79 -3.52 13.17
N CYS A 136 -7.42 -3.71 11.91
CA CYS A 136 -8.21 -4.45 10.94
C CYS A 136 -8.37 -5.92 11.33
N LEU A 137 -7.30 -6.59 11.77
CA LEU A 137 -7.31 -7.98 12.26
C LEU A 137 -8.22 -8.14 13.48
N ILE A 138 -8.20 -7.18 14.40
CA ILE A 138 -9.12 -7.15 15.55
C ILE A 138 -10.56 -7.02 15.08
N LYS A 139 -10.82 -6.10 14.13
CA LYS A 139 -12.16 -5.85 13.61
C LYS A 139 -12.76 -7.04 12.86
N VAL A 140 -11.93 -7.84 12.18
CA VAL A 140 -12.39 -9.09 11.53
C VAL A 140 -12.40 -10.30 12.47
N GLY A 141 -11.91 -10.16 13.70
CA GLY A 141 -11.90 -11.20 14.72
C GLY A 141 -10.76 -12.21 14.59
N ALA A 142 -9.70 -11.88 13.85
CA ALA A 142 -8.50 -12.71 13.68
C ALA A 142 -7.44 -12.48 14.78
N MET A 143 -7.50 -11.32 15.45
CA MET A 143 -6.59 -10.93 16.53
C MET A 143 -7.39 -10.37 17.71
N SER A 144 -6.90 -10.50 18.95
CA SER A 144 -7.53 -9.86 20.12
C SER A 144 -6.92 -8.48 20.41
N ALA A 145 -7.72 -7.59 21.00
CA ALA A 145 -7.28 -6.22 21.30
C ALA A 145 -6.09 -6.16 22.28
N ASP A 146 -5.97 -7.14 23.17
CA ASP A 146 -4.86 -7.22 24.13
C ASP A 146 -3.49 -7.41 23.46
N GLN A 147 -3.47 -7.88 22.21
CA GLN A 147 -2.24 -8.11 21.45
C GLN A 147 -1.71 -6.84 20.75
N LEU A 148 -2.48 -5.73 20.75
CA LEU A 148 -2.06 -4.48 20.08
C LEU A 148 -0.83 -3.84 20.75
N GLY A 149 -0.61 -4.09 22.04
CA GLY A 149 0.53 -3.56 22.78
C GLY A 149 1.85 -4.29 22.57
N ASP A 150 1.85 -5.40 21.83
CA ASP A 150 3.01 -6.26 21.63
C ASP A 150 2.97 -6.93 20.24
N LEU A 151 3.11 -6.09 19.20
CA LEU A 151 2.96 -6.53 17.81
C LEU A 151 4.11 -7.41 17.34
N GLU A 152 5.31 -7.27 17.91
CA GLU A 152 6.52 -7.96 17.45
C GLU A 152 6.67 -9.38 18.01
N THR A 153 5.90 -9.74 19.04
CA THR A 153 6.10 -11.01 19.74
C THR A 153 5.59 -12.21 18.95
N ASP A 154 6.48 -13.20 18.82
CA ASP A 154 6.18 -14.50 18.22
C ASP A 154 5.70 -14.37 16.75
N LEU A 155 6.24 -13.39 16.02
CA LEU A 155 6.00 -13.25 14.60
C LEU A 155 6.86 -14.23 13.80
N PRO A 156 6.34 -14.78 12.68
CA PRO A 156 7.15 -15.58 11.78
C PRO A 156 8.23 -14.72 11.13
N GLU A 157 9.37 -15.33 10.80
CA GLU A 157 10.25 -14.73 9.81
C GLU A 157 9.61 -14.84 8.43
N LEU A 158 9.71 -13.74 7.67
CA LEU A 158 9.31 -13.75 6.27
C LEU A 158 10.42 -14.40 5.45
N PRO A 159 10.12 -14.96 4.26
CA PRO A 159 11.16 -15.46 3.36
C PRO A 159 12.21 -14.38 3.10
N ASP A 160 13.51 -14.72 3.23
CA ASP A 160 14.62 -13.78 3.04
C ASP A 160 14.49 -13.02 1.72
N GLY A 161 14.12 -11.73 1.79
CA GLY A 161 14.19 -10.82 0.66
C GLY A 161 15.64 -10.67 0.14
N ASP A 162 16.63 -10.84 1.02
CA ASP A 162 18.07 -10.79 0.71
C ASP A 162 18.59 -11.98 -0.13
N LYS A 163 17.83 -13.08 -0.23
CA LYS A 163 18.21 -14.27 -1.02
C LYS A 163 17.51 -14.37 -2.37
N VAL A 164 16.54 -13.49 -2.63
CA VAL A 164 16.07 -13.20 -3.98
C VAL A 164 17.12 -12.25 -4.53
N PRO A 165 17.90 -12.61 -5.57
CA PRO A 165 18.89 -11.70 -6.08
C PRO A 165 18.19 -10.37 -6.43
N PHE A 166 18.75 -9.26 -5.93
CA PHE A 166 18.42 -7.86 -6.25
C PHE A 166 18.54 -7.51 -7.76
N GLU A 167 18.49 -8.53 -8.63
CA GLU A 167 18.55 -8.46 -10.08
C GLU A 167 17.48 -9.41 -10.65
N GLY A 168 16.21 -9.16 -10.32
CA GLY A 168 15.15 -10.14 -10.56
C GLY A 168 13.81 -9.54 -10.95
N LEU A 169 13.81 -8.52 -11.82
CA LEU A 169 12.75 -8.16 -12.79
C LEU A 169 13.05 -6.81 -13.49
N SER A 170 14.31 -6.57 -13.87
CA SER A 170 14.68 -5.41 -14.72
C SER A 170 13.95 -5.39 -16.09
N GLY A 171 13.21 -6.45 -16.43
CA GLY A 171 12.44 -6.59 -17.67
C GLY A 171 10.93 -6.26 -17.61
N LYS A 172 10.33 -6.04 -16.43
CA LYS A 172 8.92 -5.58 -16.30
C LYS A 172 8.78 -4.22 -15.61
N LYS A 173 9.86 -3.42 -15.59
CA LYS A 173 9.88 -2.05 -15.04
C LYS A 173 8.64 -1.26 -15.45
N ASP A 174 8.26 -1.28 -16.73
CA ASP A 174 7.10 -0.53 -17.22
C ASP A 174 5.74 -0.91 -16.60
N ALA A 175 5.51 -2.17 -16.22
CA ALA A 175 4.24 -2.62 -15.63
C ALA A 175 4.16 -2.27 -14.13
N VAL A 176 5.29 -2.44 -13.43
CA VAL A 176 5.47 -2.07 -12.02
C VAL A 176 5.39 -0.56 -11.84
N HIS A 177 6.12 0.19 -12.68
CA HIS A 177 6.12 1.65 -12.70
C HIS A 177 4.74 2.20 -13.05
N LYS A 178 3.96 1.54 -13.93
CA LYS A 178 2.57 1.95 -14.21
C LYS A 178 1.58 1.62 -13.08
N ALA A 179 1.76 0.51 -12.38
CA ALA A 179 0.86 0.07 -11.31
C ALA A 179 1.09 0.83 -9.99
N VAL A 180 2.37 1.07 -9.64
CA VAL A 180 2.79 1.74 -8.42
C VAL A 180 2.92 3.26 -8.64
N LEU A 181 3.62 3.74 -9.67
CA LEU A 181 4.04 5.16 -9.78
C LEU A 181 3.05 6.11 -10.45
N ASN A 182 1.99 5.64 -11.12
CA ASN A 182 1.05 6.57 -11.77
C ASN A 182 0.25 7.46 -10.80
N ASN A 183 0.30 7.25 -9.48
CA ASN A 183 -0.31 8.17 -8.48
C ASN A 183 0.48 8.27 -7.18
N VAL A 184 1.75 7.90 -7.21
CA VAL A 184 2.62 7.95 -6.05
C VAL A 184 3.51 9.14 -6.25
N ILE A 185 3.03 10.28 -5.78
CA ILE A 185 3.76 11.53 -5.82
C ILE A 185 4.21 11.85 -4.40
N ASN A 186 5.52 11.71 -4.25
CA ASN A 186 6.44 12.24 -3.24
C ASN A 186 5.85 12.77 -1.92
N VAL A 187 6.23 12.07 -0.84
CA VAL A 187 5.99 12.47 0.56
C VAL A 187 7.04 13.49 1.06
N TYR A 188 7.88 14.05 0.17
CA TYR A 188 8.84 15.08 0.57
C TYR A 188 8.75 16.35 -0.30
N ASP A 189 8.55 17.48 0.40
CA ASP A 189 8.48 18.86 -0.05
C ASP A 189 9.35 19.20 -1.28
N THR A 190 8.80 19.30 -2.51
CA THR A 190 9.29 20.27 -3.54
C THR A 190 8.53 20.30 -4.89
N PHE A 191 7.64 19.36 -5.21
CA PHE A 191 7.08 19.28 -6.58
C PHE A 191 5.56 19.23 -6.60
N ALA A 192 4.95 20.11 -7.42
CA ALA A 192 3.55 20.01 -7.79
C ALA A 192 3.44 19.34 -9.17
N PHE A 193 2.47 18.46 -9.32
CA PHE A 193 2.24 17.69 -10.54
C PHE A 193 0.86 18.00 -11.10
N SER A 194 0.74 17.91 -12.42
CA SER A 194 -0.56 17.89 -13.10
C SER A 194 -0.63 16.67 -14.02
N PHE A 195 -1.78 16.02 -14.01
CA PHE A 195 -2.11 14.90 -14.89
C PHE A 195 -2.86 15.43 -16.10
N ASP A 196 -2.44 15.02 -17.30
CA ASP A 196 -3.28 15.20 -18.49
C ASP A 196 -4.35 14.08 -18.57
N SER A 197 -5.31 14.24 -19.49
CA SER A 197 -6.38 13.26 -19.72
C SER A 197 -5.88 11.89 -20.22
N ASN A 198 -4.58 11.73 -20.44
CA ASN A 198 -3.94 10.48 -20.85
C ASN A 198 -3.03 9.92 -19.74
N TYR A 199 -3.11 10.44 -18.51
CA TYR A 199 -2.25 10.06 -17.39
C TYR A 199 -0.76 10.30 -17.65
N THR A 200 -0.43 11.28 -18.49
CA THR A 200 0.95 11.72 -18.71
C THR A 200 1.37 12.66 -17.59
N ILE A 201 2.52 12.39 -16.98
CA ILE A 201 3.07 13.20 -15.89
C ILE A 201 3.80 14.41 -16.50
N SER A 202 3.47 15.60 -16.02
CA SER A 202 4.21 16.84 -16.32
C SER A 202 4.80 17.43 -15.04
N PHE A 203 6.10 17.72 -15.08
CA PHE A 203 6.86 18.30 -13.97
C PHE A 203 6.83 19.82 -14.04
N THR A 204 6.51 20.49 -12.93
CA THR A 204 6.81 21.91 -12.75
C THR A 204 7.69 22.06 -11.52
N GLU A 205 8.96 22.42 -11.74
CA GLU A 205 9.85 22.87 -10.67
C GLU A 205 9.35 24.20 -10.13
N TYR A 206 9.05 24.27 -8.83
CA TYR A 206 8.89 25.55 -8.13
C TYR A 206 10.23 25.86 -7.44
N ILE A 207 10.91 26.89 -7.95
CA ILE A 207 12.11 27.50 -7.33
C ILE A 207 11.66 28.45 -6.21
#